data_AF-X1DYG9-F1
#
_entry.id   AF-X1DYG9-F1
#
_cell.length_a   1.000
_cell.length_b   1.000
_cell.length_c   1.000
_cell.angle_alpha   90.00
_cell.angle_beta   90.00
_cell.angle_gamma   90.00
#
_symmetry.space_group_name_H-M   'P 1'
#
loop_
_entity.id
_entity.type
_entity.pdbx_description
1 polymer ?
#
loop_
_entity_poly.entity_id
_entity_poly.type
_entity_poly.pdbx_seq_one_letter_code
_entity_poly.pdbx_strand_id
1 'polypeptide(L)'
;MKFIGRFGFKSGIDEDKFKGVNYKIGVTGLPIIMENTLAFIEAEVLMEMDAGTHTLFVGKVVEAENIKKAKPLTYDYYHQIKK
;
A
#
# COMPACT_ATOMS: atom_id res chain seq x y z
N MET A 1 -8.24 -13.43 -4.04
CA MET A 1 -8.36 -12.15 -4.79
C MET A 1 -9.20 -11.07 -4.11
N LYS A 2 -10.07 -11.38 -3.13
CA LYS A 2 -10.94 -10.37 -2.47
C LYS A 2 -10.14 -9.21 -1.82
N PHE A 3 -8.99 -9.50 -1.22
CA PHE A 3 -8.16 -8.48 -0.57
C PHE A 3 -7.57 -7.46 -1.56
N ILE A 4 -6.94 -7.90 -2.66
CA ILE A 4 -6.43 -6.99 -3.71
C ILE A 4 -7.57 -6.17 -4.30
N GLY A 5 -8.71 -6.79 -4.59
CA GLY A 5 -9.83 -6.06 -5.20
C GLY A 5 -10.42 -4.96 -4.33
N ARG A 6 -10.43 -5.15 -3.00
CA ARG A 6 -10.82 -4.12 -2.03
C ARG A 6 -10.00 -2.84 -2.16
N PHE A 7 -8.68 -2.97 -2.31
CA PHE A 7 -7.79 -1.82 -2.38
C PHE A 7 -7.58 -1.29 -3.81
N GLY A 8 -7.72 -2.14 -4.83
CA GLY A 8 -7.42 -1.81 -6.23
C GLY A 8 -8.60 -1.50 -7.17
N PHE A 9 -9.86 -1.80 -6.80
CA PHE A 9 -11.03 -1.59 -7.68
C PHE A 9 -12.18 -0.81 -7.05
N LYS A 10 -11.97 -0.22 -5.87
CA LYS A 10 -12.98 0.58 -5.17
C LYS A 10 -12.40 1.93 -4.79
N SER A 11 -13.22 2.98 -4.71
CA SER A 11 -12.79 4.27 -4.16
C SER A 11 -12.83 4.24 -2.64
N GLY A 12 -11.88 4.91 -1.98
CA GLY A 12 -11.92 5.10 -0.52
C GLY A 12 -12.95 6.13 -0.08
N ILE A 13 -13.50 6.90 -1.03
CA ILE A 13 -14.59 7.85 -0.80
C ILE A 13 -15.91 7.08 -0.58
N ASP A 14 -16.15 6.06 -1.40
CA ASP A 14 -17.42 5.32 -1.38
C ASP A 14 -17.44 4.18 -0.36
N GLU A 15 -16.26 3.62 -0.04
CA GLU A 15 -16.14 2.50 0.88
C GLU A 15 -14.97 2.67 1.86
N ASP A 16 -15.24 2.36 3.14
CA ASP A 16 -14.18 2.14 4.12
C ASP A 16 -13.43 0.83 3.83
N LYS A 17 -12.32 0.99 3.10
CA LYS A 17 -11.42 -0.11 2.73
C LYS A 17 -10.72 -0.76 3.93
N PHE A 18 -10.58 -0.04 5.04
CA PHE A 18 -9.88 -0.50 6.24
C PHE A 18 -10.80 -1.23 7.22
N LYS A 19 -12.13 -1.13 7.05
CA LYS A 19 -13.10 -1.84 7.89
C LYS A 19 -12.80 -3.34 7.99
N GLY A 20 -12.45 -3.80 9.19
CA GLY A 20 -12.11 -5.21 9.45
C GLY A 20 -10.80 -5.68 8.80
N VAL A 21 -9.92 -4.77 8.37
CA VAL A 21 -8.54 -5.06 7.99
C VAL A 21 -7.63 -4.83 9.18
N ASN A 22 -6.68 -5.73 9.43
CA ASN A 22 -5.69 -5.52 10.48
C ASN A 22 -4.62 -4.51 10.02
N TYR A 23 -4.52 -3.38 10.72
CA TYR A 23 -3.50 -2.36 10.51
C TYR A 23 -2.98 -1.83 11.86
N LYS A 24 -1.76 -1.28 11.87
CA LYS A 24 -1.24 -0.45 12.96
C LYS A 24 -1.20 1.02 12.52
N ILE A 25 -1.15 1.95 13.47
CA ILE A 25 -0.88 3.36 13.17
C ILE A 25 0.64 3.57 13.19
N GLY A 26 1.18 4.11 12.10
CA GLY A 26 2.59 4.45 11.94
C GLY A 26 2.99 5.76 12.60
N VAL A 27 4.27 6.11 12.53
CA VAL A 27 4.82 7.31 13.16
C VAL A 27 4.30 8.62 12.55
N THR A 28 3.80 8.59 11.30
CA THR A 28 3.16 9.74 10.65
C THR A 28 1.64 9.76 10.86
N GLY A 29 1.09 8.88 11.70
CA GLY A 29 -0.34 8.76 11.94
C GLY A 29 -1.12 8.05 10.82
N LEU A 30 -0.43 7.44 9.86
CA LEU A 30 -1.04 6.75 8.73
C LEU A 30 -1.25 5.25 9.04
N PRO A 31 -2.27 4.61 8.45
CA PRO A 31 -2.51 3.18 8.65
C PRO A 31 -1.50 2.33 7.86
N ILE A 32 -0.78 1.46 8.57
CA ILE A 32 0.11 0.44 8.00
C ILE A 32 -0.62 -0.90 8.02
N ILE A 33 -1.00 -1.39 6.84
CA ILE A 33 -1.69 -2.68 6.69
C ILE A 33 -0.74 -3.81 7.08
N MET A 34 -1.15 -4.64 8.03
CA MET A 34 -0.36 -5.78 8.52
C MET A 34 -0.73 -7.08 7.82
N GLU A 35 -1.99 -7.22 7.42
CA GLU A 35 -2.46 -8.40 6.69
C GLU A 35 -1.86 -8.43 5.28
N ASN A 36 -1.36 -9.59 4.83
CA ASN A 36 -0.78 -9.78 3.49
C ASN A 36 0.44 -8.90 3.15
N THR A 37 1.05 -8.24 4.13
CA THR A 37 2.23 -7.37 3.95
C THR A 37 3.52 -8.12 4.34
N LEU A 38 4.59 -7.98 3.54
CA LEU A 38 5.91 -8.53 3.87
C LEU A 38 6.80 -7.52 4.59
N ALA A 39 6.75 -6.27 4.14
CA ALA A 39 7.46 -5.14 4.69
C ALA A 39 6.66 -3.86 4.41
N PHE A 40 6.90 -2.80 5.17
CA PHE A 40 6.34 -1.48 4.90
C PHE A 40 7.44 -0.42 4.86
N ILE A 41 7.12 0.69 4.22
CA ILE A 41 7.89 1.93 4.21
C ILE A 41 6.91 3.05 4.49
N GLU A 42 7.21 3.88 5.48
CA GLU A 42 6.48 5.08 5.84
C GLU A 42 7.36 6.29 5.52
N ALA A 43 6.77 7.31 4.90
CA ALA A 43 7.52 8.46 4.40
C ALA A 43 6.74 9.76 4.51
N GLU A 44 7.47 10.85 4.74
CA GLU A 44 6.97 12.23 4.66
C GLU A 44 7.24 12.79 3.25
N VAL A 45 6.26 13.44 2.63
CA VAL A 45 6.41 14.03 1.30
C VAL A 45 7.41 15.19 1.36
N LEU A 46 8.48 15.10 0.58
CA LEU A 46 9.45 16.18 0.39
C LEU A 46 9.14 17.05 -0.82
N MET A 47 8.68 16.42 -1.91
CA MET A 47 8.35 17.12 -3.15
C MET A 47 7.30 16.35 -3.95
N GLU A 48 6.54 17.12 -4.73
CA GLU A 48 5.53 16.65 -5.68
C GLU A 48 5.92 17.09 -7.08
N MET A 49 5.69 16.24 -8.08
CA MET A 49 6.00 16.52 -9.48
C MET A 49 4.79 16.16 -10.34
N ASP A 50 4.42 17.06 -11.26
CA ASP A 50 3.40 16.81 -12.26
C ASP A 50 3.90 15.81 -13.31
N ALA A 51 3.13 14.74 -13.53
CA ALA A 51 3.36 13.73 -14.56
C ALA A 51 2.11 13.53 -15.45
N GLY A 52 1.32 14.58 -15.64
CA GLY A 52 0.13 14.63 -16.48
C GLY A 52 -1.08 13.97 -15.84
N THR A 53 -1.21 12.66 -16.00
CA THR A 53 -2.34 11.89 -15.42
C THR A 53 -2.08 11.43 -13.98
N HIS A 54 -0.87 11.65 -13.49
CA HIS A 54 -0.40 11.23 -12.18
C HIS A 54 0.40 12.35 -11.52
N THR A 55 0.47 12.32 -10.19
CA THR A 55 1.43 13.10 -9.41
C THR A 55 2.49 12.15 -8.87
N LEU A 56 3.77 12.46 -9.11
CA LEU A 56 4.89 11.73 -8.51
C LEU A 56 5.26 12.39 -7.19
N PHE A 57 5.29 11.60 -6.12
CA PHE A 57 5.71 12.04 -4.79
C PHE A 57 7.11 11.49 -4.48
N VAL A 58 8.02 12.35 -4.04
CA VAL A 58 9.30 11.94 -3.45
C VAL A 58 9.19 12.04 -1.94
N GLY A 59 9.34 10.91 -1.26
CA GLY A 59 9.19 10.81 0.20
C GLY A 59 10.53 10.62 0.92
N LYS A 60 10.69 11.28 2.06
CA LYS A 60 11.72 10.96 3.06
C LYS A 60 11.24 9.80 3.90
N VAL A 61 11.95 8.67 3.86
CA VAL A 61 11.63 7.52 4.72
C VAL A 61 11.84 7.89 6.17
N VAL A 62 10.80 7.72 7.00
CA VAL A 62 10.83 7.98 8.44
C VAL A 62 10.72 6.70 9.26
N GLU A 63 10.12 5.65 8.70
CA GLU A 63 10.09 4.32 9.29
C GLU A 63 10.05 3.25 8.19
N ALA A 64 10.67 2.09 8.44
CA ALA A 64 10.55 0.92 7.58
C ALA A 64 10.80 -0.34 8.41
N GLU A 65 10.07 -1.42 8.10
CA GLU A 65 10.19 -2.68 8.84
C GLU A 65 9.93 -3.89 7.94
N ASN A 66 10.67 -4.97 8.17
CA ASN A 66 10.36 -6.29 7.61
C ASN A 66 9.43 -7.03 8.58
N ILE A 67 8.16 -7.20 8.20
CA ILE A 67 7.14 -7.88 9.03
C ILE A 67 7.34 -9.39 8.97
N LYS A 68 7.61 -9.95 7.77
CA LYS A 68 7.80 -11.39 7.58
C LYS A 68 8.62 -11.72 6.34
N LYS A 69 9.31 -12.86 6.41
CA LYS A 69 10.09 -13.41 5.29
C LYS A 69 9.22 -14.33 4.42
N ALA A 70 8.89 -13.90 3.21
CA ALA A 70 8.24 -14.73 2.19
C ALA A 70 8.57 -14.21 0.78
N LYS A 71 8.09 -14.90 -0.26
CA LYS A 71 8.25 -14.45 -1.66
C LYS A 71 7.31 -13.27 -1.94
N PRO A 72 7.80 -12.10 -2.40
CA PRO A 72 6.94 -11.00 -2.80
C PRO A 72 6.02 -11.37 -3.97
N LEU A 73 4.82 -10.81 -3.95
CA LEU A 73 3.93 -10.82 -5.10
C LEU A 73 4.52 -9.91 -6.17
N THR A 74 4.80 -10.46 -7.36
CA THR A 74 5.18 -9.64 -8.53
C THR A 74 3.95 -9.32 -9.37
N TYR A 75 4.02 -8.22 -10.12
CA TYR A 75 2.94 -7.83 -11.02
C TYR A 75 2.73 -8.83 -12.17
N ASP A 76 3.84 -9.38 -12.69
CA ASP A 76 3.82 -10.46 -13.69
C ASP A 76 3.08 -11.70 -13.17
N TYR A 77 3.42 -12.17 -11.97
CA TYR A 77 2.76 -13.33 -11.35
C TYR A 77 1.27 -13.06 -11.09
N TYR A 78 0.90 -11.84 -10.68
CA TYR A 78 -0.49 -11.45 -10.51
C TYR A 78 -1.28 -11.60 -11.82
N HIS A 79 -0.74 -11.14 -12.95
CA HIS A 79 -1.39 -11.28 -14.27
C HIS A 79 -1.45 -12.72 -14.77
N GLN A 80 -0.45 -13.55 -14.48
CA GLN A 80 -0.47 -14.97 -14.86
C GLN A 80 -1.59 -15.75 -14.15
N ILE A 81 -1.90 -15.39 -12.90
CA ILE A 81 -2.94 -16.07 -12.09
C ILE A 81 -4.32 -15.46 -12.26
N LYS A 82 -4.40 -14.14 -12.39
CA LYS A 82 -5.64 -13.42 -12.68
C LYS A 82 -5.95 -13.53 -14.18
N LYS A 83 -6.40 -14.71 -14.62
CA LYS A 83 -7.12 -14.84 -15.90
C LYS A 83 -8.49 -14.17 -15.81
#